data_AF-Q3AX27-F1
#
_entry.id   AF-Q3AX27-F1
#
_cell.length_a   1.000
_cell.length_b   1.000
_cell.length_c   1.000
_cell.angle_alpha   90.00
_cell.angle_beta   90.00
_cell.angle_gamma   90.00
#
_symmetry.space_group_name_H-M   'P 1'
#
loop_
_entity.id
_entity.type
_entity.pdbx_description
1 polymer ?
#
loop_
_entity_poly.entity_id
_entity_poly.type
_entity_poly.pdbx_seq_one_letter_code
_entity_poly.pdbx_strand_id
1 'polypeptide(L)' 'MSNILDHIAPTPVLDVVDDWPRSTTRTEWFRLTRDLIQSVIADMDLDPDSLSQVEEAFISAGLL' A
#
# COMPACT_ATOMS: atom_id res chain seq x y z
N MET A 1 17.08 3.90 -16.43
CA MET A 1 15.92 4.58 -15.82
C MET A 1 15.68 3.85 -14.51
N SER A 2 15.91 4.48 -13.36
CA SER A 2 15.57 3.86 -12.07
C SER A 2 14.06 3.81 -11.94
N ASN A 3 13.52 2.63 -11.65
CA ASN A 3 12.12 2.48 -11.34
C ASN A 3 11.92 3.03 -9.93
N ILE A 4 10.90 3.86 -9.70
CA ILE A 4 10.60 4.42 -8.37
C ILE A 4 10.36 3.28 -7.36
N LEU A 5 9.98 2.11 -7.86
CA LEU A 5 9.73 0.90 -7.10
C LEU A 5 11.00 0.10 -6.76
N ASP A 6 12.19 0.44 -7.29
CA ASP A 6 13.46 -0.24 -6.99
C ASP A 6 13.86 -0.14 -5.50
N HIS A 7 13.21 0.76 -4.74
CA HIS A 7 13.44 0.94 -3.30
C HIS A 7 12.36 0.31 -2.41
N ILE A 8 11.30 -0.27 -2.99
CA ILE A 8 10.26 -0.93 -2.21
C ILE A 8 10.69 -2.39 -2.03
N ALA A 9 11.01 -2.76 -0.79
CA ALA A 9 11.41 -4.13 -0.48
C ALA A 9 10.28 -5.11 -0.84
N PRO A 10 10.59 -6.29 -1.43
CA PRO A 10 9.59 -7.29 -1.85
C PRO A 10 8.96 -8.05 -0.67
N THR A 11 9.41 -7.79 0.55
CA THR A 11 8.79 -8.33 1.75
C THR A 11 7.45 -7.63 1.98
N PRO A 12 6.37 -8.35 2.34
CA PRO A 12 5.14 -7.69 2.76
C PRO A 12 5.49 -6.74 3.89
N VAL A 13 5.39 -5.43 3.65
CA VAL A 13 5.71 -4.38 4.64
C VAL A 13 4.97 -4.63 5.96
N LEU A 14 3.87 -5.36 5.88
CA LEU A 14 2.91 -5.64 6.93
C LEU A 14 3.15 -6.93 7.73
N ASP A 15 4.00 -7.84 7.26
CA ASP A 15 4.36 -9.06 8.00
C ASP A 15 5.44 -8.81 9.06
N VAL A 16 6.06 -7.62 9.04
CA VAL A 16 7.15 -7.23 9.95
C VAL A 16 6.67 -6.29 11.08
N VAL A 17 5.41 -5.82 11.03
CA VAL A 17 4.85 -4.90 12.04
C VAL A 17 4.26 -5.70 13.20
N ASP A 18 5.09 -6.06 14.17
CA ASP A 18 4.67 -6.73 15.41
C ASP A 18 3.94 -5.79 16.40
N ASP A 19 4.15 -4.47 16.30
CA ASP A 19 3.63 -3.47 17.24
C ASP A 19 2.56 -2.59 16.58
N TRP A 20 1.29 -2.93 16.78
CA TRP A 20 0.14 -2.13 16.36
C TRP A 20 -0.28 -1.17 17.48
N PRO A 21 -0.91 -0.02 17.16
CA PRO A 21 -1.45 0.86 18.18
C PRO A 21 -2.51 0.14 19.02
N ARG A 22 -2.38 0.15 20.36
CA ARG A 22 -3.38 -0.44 21.29
C ARG A 22 -4.81 0.10 21.11
N SER A 23 -4.96 1.24 20.42
CA SER A 23 -6.23 1.89 20.12
C SER A 23 -7.01 1.21 18.99
N THR A 24 -6.45 0.20 18.32
CA THR A 24 -7.12 -0.46 17.21
C THR A 24 -6.77 -1.94 17.12
N THR A 25 -7.58 -2.73 16.42
CA THR A 25 -7.25 -4.12 16.12
C THR A 25 -6.39 -4.20 14.85
N ARG A 26 -5.59 -5.26 14.70
CA ARG A 26 -4.83 -5.51 13.46
C ARG A 26 -5.74 -5.46 12.21
N THR A 27 -6.93 -6.04 12.28
CA THR A 27 -7.92 -6.01 11.19
C THR A 27 -8.39 -4.59 10.88
N GLU A 28 -8.72 -3.82 11.90
CA GLU A 28 -9.20 -2.44 11.74
C GLU A 28 -8.09 -1.52 11.22
N TRP A 29 -6.85 -1.72 11.67
CA TRP A 29 -5.67 -1.02 11.15
C TRP A 29 -5.46 -1.30 9.65
N PHE A 30 -5.54 -2.56 9.22
CA PHE A 30 -5.42 -2.91 7.82
C PHE A 30 -6.54 -2.33 6.98
N ARG A 31 -7.78 -2.37 7.47
CA ARG A 31 -8.93 -1.78 6.80
C ARG A 31 -8.71 -0.27 6.57
N LEU A 32 -8.35 0.46 7.63
CA LEU A 32 -8.09 1.90 7.56
C LEU A 32 -6.91 2.23 6.62
N THR A 33 -5.86 1.41 6.66
CA THR A 33 -4.69 1.60 5.79
C THR A 33 -5.06 1.41 4.32
N ARG A 34 -5.84 0.37 3.99
CA ARG A 34 -6.31 0.14 2.63
C ARG A 34 -7.24 1.26 2.13
N ASP A 35 -8.20 1.68 2.97
CA ASP A 35 -9.10 2.79 2.64
C ASP A 35 -8.31 4.09 2.37
N LEU A 36 -7.29 4.39 3.18
CA LEU A 36 -6.43 5.55 2.99
C LEU A 36 -5.64 5.48 1.68
N ILE A 37 -5.01 4.33 1.41
CA ILE A 37 -4.22 4.11 0.18
C ILE A 37 -5.12 4.29 -1.06
N GLN A 38 -6.31 3.70 -1.06
CA GLN A 38 -7.26 3.85 -2.17
C GLN A 38 -7.69 5.30 -2.37
N SER A 39 -7.94 6.05 -1.28
CA SER A 39 -8.25 7.47 -1.37
C SER A 39 -7.09 8.27 -1.98
N VAL A 40 -5.85 8.01 -1.55
CA VAL A 40 -4.67 8.71 -2.08
C VAL A 40 -4.48 8.39 -3.56
N ILE A 41 -4.63 7.13 -3.97
CA ILE A 41 -4.52 6.72 -5.38
C ILE A 41 -5.59 7.44 -6.23
N ALA A 42 -6.83 7.52 -5.74
CA ALA A 42 -7.90 8.22 -6.43
C ALA A 42 -7.63 9.73 -6.60
N ASP A 43 -6.93 10.34 -5.64
CA ASP A 43 -6.56 11.77 -5.68
C ASP A 43 -5.35 12.07 -6.58
N MET A 44 -4.55 11.07 -6.96
CA MET A 44 -3.28 11.27 -7.70
C MET A 44 -3.45 11.62 -9.20
N ASP A 45 -4.69 11.68 -9.73
CA ASP A 45 -5.02 11.95 -11.14
C ASP A 45 -4.08 11.22 -12.13
N LEU A 46 -3.96 9.90 -11.93
CA LEU A 46 -3.06 9.05 -12.71
C LEU A 46 -3.69 8.65 -14.04
N ASP A 47 -2.86 8.61 -15.09
CA ASP A 47 -3.25 7.95 -16.32
C ASP A 47 -3.44 6.43 -16.09
N PRO A 48 -4.20 5.73 -16.95
CA PRO A 48 -4.52 4.32 -16.74
C PRO A 48 -3.30 3.39 -16.60
N ASP A 49 -2.20 3.68 -17.28
CA ASP A 49 -0.99 2.84 -17.23
C ASP A 49 -0.24 3.07 -15.90
N SER A 50 -0.19 4.31 -15.43
CA SER A 50 0.37 4.66 -14.12
C SER A 50 -0.49 4.12 -12.97
N LEU A 51 -1.81 4.19 -13.08
CA LEU A 51 -2.73 3.62 -12.09
C LEU A 51 -2.52 2.10 -11.96
N SER A 52 -2.44 1.38 -13.07
CA SER A 52 -2.21 -0.07 -13.06
C SER A 52 -0.89 -0.45 -12.39
N GLN A 53 0.19 0.31 -12.61
CA GLN A 53 1.49 0.05 -11.99
C GLN A 53 1.45 0.27 -10.47
N VAL A 54 0.74 1.31 -10.04
CA VAL A 54 0.55 1.61 -8.62
C VAL A 54 -0.27 0.50 -7.95
N GLU A 55 -1.40 0.12 -8.53
CA GLU A 55 -2.24 -0.97 -8.00
C GLU A 55 -1.46 -2.29 -7.90
N GLU A 56 -0.70 -2.67 -8.92
CA GLU A 56 0.13 -3.88 -8.92
C GLU A 56 1.20 -3.85 -7.81
N ALA A 57 1.86 -2.70 -7.61
CA ALA A 57 2.84 -2.53 -6.54
C ALA A 57 2.19 -2.72 -5.15
N PHE A 58 1.02 -2.13 -4.92
CA PHE A 58 0.32 -2.26 -3.64
C PHE A 58 -0.25 -3.68 -3.42
N ILE A 59 -0.72 -4.36 -4.46
CA ILE A 59 -1.12 -5.79 -4.40
C ILE A 59 0.08 -6.66 -4.03
N SER A 60 1.23 -6.45 -4.68
CA SER A 60 2.46 -7.21 -4.40
C SER A 60 2.96 -7.04 -2.96
N ALA A 61 2.70 -5.87 -2.37
CA ALA A 61 3.01 -5.55 -0.97
C ALA A 61 1.95 -6.05 0.04
N GLY A 62 0.84 -6.64 -0.43
CA GLY A 62 -0.26 -7.12 0.42
C GLY A 62 -1.15 -6.01 0.98
N LEU A 63 -1.17 -4.84 0.34
CA LEU A 63 -1.90 -3.64 0.79
C LEU A 63 -3.25 -3.46 0.07
N LEU A 64 -3.37 -4.00 -1.15
CA LEU A 64 -4.61 -4.16 -1.91
C LEU A 64 -4.95 -5.65 -2.00
#